data_AF-A0A6V7KRT9-F1
#
_entry.id   AF-A0A6V7KRT9-F1
#
_cell.length_a   1.000
_cell.length_b   1.000
_cell.length_c   1.000
_cell.angle_alpha   90.00
_cell.angle_beta   90.00
_cell.angle_gamma   90.00
#
_symmetry.space_group_name_H-M   'P 1'
#
loop_
_entity.id
_entity.type
_entity.pdbx_description
1 polymer ?
#
loop_
_entity_poly.entity_id
_entity_poly.type
_entity_poly.pdbx_seq_one_letter_code
_entity_poly.pdbx_strand_id
1 'polypeptide(L)' 'MPPQKRDHLSNEPQQKPIDQREEIVISGMSGRFPDSDNMKQFRDNLLNKVDMISDDDRRWDI' A
#
# COMPACT_ATOMS: atom_id res chain seq x y z
N MET A 1 -21.08 -28.73 43.41
CA MET A 1 -20.98 -28.55 41.94
C MET A 1 -20.02 -27.40 41.68
N PRO A 2 -18.96 -27.59 40.88
CA PRO A 2 -18.13 -26.46 40.45
C PRO A 2 -18.87 -25.64 39.37
N PRO A 3 -18.68 -24.31 39.33
CA PRO A 3 -19.35 -23.43 38.37
C PRO A 3 -18.83 -23.67 36.95
N GLN A 4 -19.74 -23.70 35.95
CA GLN A 4 -19.36 -23.79 34.54
C GLN A 4 -18.61 -22.52 34.10
N LYS A 5 -17.44 -22.70 33.51
CA LYS A 5 -16.60 -21.66 32.95
C LYS A 5 -17.37 -20.98 31.80
N ARG A 6 -17.54 -19.66 31.86
CA ARG A 6 -18.13 -18.89 30.75
C ARG A 6 -17.16 -18.92 29.59
N ASP A 7 -17.53 -19.57 28.50
CA ASP A 7 -16.79 -19.51 27.26
C ASP A 7 -16.96 -18.10 26.67
N HIS A 8 -15.90 -17.30 26.81
CA HIS A 8 -15.79 -16.02 26.14
C HIS A 8 -15.76 -16.31 24.63
N LEU A 9 -16.84 -15.98 23.92
CA LEU A 9 -16.89 -15.92 22.46
C LEU A 9 -15.87 -14.89 21.97
N SER A 10 -14.65 -15.36 21.69
CA SER A 10 -13.60 -14.55 21.07
C SER A 10 -13.99 -14.28 19.62
N ASN A 11 -14.60 -13.12 19.38
CA ASN A 11 -14.83 -12.57 18.04
C ASN A 11 -13.52 -11.99 17.47
N GLU A 12 -12.49 -12.83 17.39
CA GLU A 12 -11.27 -12.50 16.67
C GLU A 12 -11.59 -12.54 15.16
N PRO A 13 -11.26 -11.49 14.38
CA PRO A 13 -11.41 -11.56 12.93
C PRO A 13 -10.54 -12.71 12.41
N GLN A 14 -11.17 -13.83 12.08
CA GLN A 14 -10.51 -14.97 11.46
C GLN A 14 -9.98 -14.51 10.11
N GLN A 15 -8.69 -14.18 10.05
CA GLN A 15 -8.00 -13.94 8.79
C GLN A 15 -8.07 -15.24 8.01
N LYS A 16 -8.83 -15.21 6.91
CA LYS A 16 -8.91 -16.32 5.97
C LYS A 16 -7.47 -16.69 5.57
N PRO A 17 -7.07 -17.96 5.67
CA PRO A 17 -5.81 -18.40 5.12
C PRO A 17 -5.77 -18.02 3.64
N ILE A 18 -4.73 -17.27 3.23
CA ILE A 18 -4.53 -16.92 1.83
C ILE A 18 -4.15 -18.24 1.13
N ASP A 19 -5.04 -18.75 0.28
CA ASP A 19 -4.71 -19.90 -0.56
C ASP A 19 -3.64 -19.45 -1.56
N GLN A 20 -2.49 -20.11 -1.55
CA GLN A 20 -1.40 -19.81 -2.49
C GLN A 20 -1.79 -20.06 -3.96
N ARG A 21 -2.94 -20.72 -4.20
CA ARG A 21 -3.54 -20.91 -5.52
C ARG A 21 -4.49 -19.78 -5.92
N GLU A 22 -4.82 -18.87 -5.01
CA GLU A 22 -5.68 -17.72 -5.30
C GLU A 22 -4.84 -16.59 -5.88
N GLU A 23 -5.04 -16.34 -7.17
CA GLU A 23 -4.31 -15.30 -7.90
C GLU A 23 -4.91 -13.91 -7.61
N ILE A 24 -4.06 -12.92 -7.36
CA ILE A 24 -4.46 -11.54 -7.16
C ILE A 24 -4.28 -10.77 -8.48
N VAL A 25 -5.38 -10.21 -8.98
CA VAL A 25 -5.38 -9.38 -10.19
C VAL A 25 -5.27 -7.91 -9.82
N ILE A 26 -4.23 -7.23 -10.30
CA ILE A 26 -4.14 -5.77 -10.27
C ILE A 26 -4.77 -5.24 -11.56
N SER A 27 -6.03 -4.82 -11.48
CA SER A 27 -6.81 -4.34 -12.63
C SER A 27 -6.57 -2.86 -12.96
N GLY A 28 -5.90 -2.10 -12.09
CA GLY A 28 -5.57 -0.70 -12.32
C GLY A 28 -4.64 -0.12 -11.25
N MET A 29 -3.96 0.97 -11.59
CA MET A 29 -3.06 1.70 -10.69
C MET A 29 -3.10 3.20 -11.01
N SER A 30 -3.07 4.03 -9.97
CA SER A 30 -2.97 5.48 -10.05
C SER A 30 -2.14 6.01 -8.90
N GLY A 31 -1.46 7.14 -9.09
CA GLY A 31 -0.69 7.79 -8.03
C GLY A 31 -0.16 9.15 -8.46
N ARG A 32 0.32 9.92 -7.48
CA ARG A 32 1.07 11.17 -7.69
C ARG A 32 2.52 10.92 -7.31
N PHE A 33 3.43 11.25 -8.21
CA PHE A 33 4.86 11.00 -8.05
C PHE A 33 5.63 12.32 -8.21
N PRO A 34 6.83 12.44 -7.62
CA PRO A 34 7.69 13.59 -7.85
C PRO A 34 7.89 13.84 -9.35
N ASP A 35 7.81 15.12 -9.73
CA ASP A 35 8.02 15.61 -11.10
C ASP A 35 7.26 14.83 -12.20
N SER A 36 6.09 14.31 -11.86
CA SER A 36 5.24 13.53 -12.77
C SER A 36 3.75 13.78 -12.51
N ASP A 37 3.07 14.41 -13.46
CA ASP A 37 1.64 14.75 -13.33
C ASP A 37 0.71 13.55 -13.58
N ASN A 38 1.23 12.48 -14.18
CA ASN A 38 0.47 11.28 -14.49
C ASN A 38 1.37 10.05 -14.64
N MET A 39 0.75 8.87 -14.71
CA MET A 39 1.46 7.59 -14.81
C MET A 39 2.34 7.46 -16.05
N LYS A 40 1.98 8.11 -17.16
CA LYS A 40 2.78 8.07 -18.39
C LYS A 40 4.08 8.84 -18.20
N GLN A 41 4.02 10.06 -17.65
CA GLN A 41 5.22 10.84 -17.33
C GLN A 41 6.11 10.12 -16.33
N PHE A 42 5.53 9.56 -15.26
CA PHE A 42 6.30 8.78 -14.29
C PHE A 42 7.04 7.59 -14.95
N ARG A 43 6.36 6.84 -15.82
CA ARG A 43 6.98 5.76 -16.60
C ARG A 43 8.13 6.26 -17.46
N ASP A 44 7.91 7.34 -18.20
CA ASP A 44 8.90 7.90 -19.13
C ASP A 44 10.13 8.41 -18.36
N ASN A 45 9.94 9.10 -17.23
CA ASN A 45 11.02 9.57 -16.35
C ASN A 45 11.82 8.40 -15.75
N LEU A 46 11.12 7.37 -15.25
CA LEU A 46 11.74 6.19 -14.65
C LEU A 46 12.59 5.41 -15.66
N LEU A 47 12.06 5.14 -16.85
CA LEU A 47 12.78 4.37 -17.88
C LEU A 47 13.98 5.13 -18.44
N ASN A 48 13.91 6.46 -18.49
CA ASN A 48 15.02 7.32 -18.91
C ASN A 48 15.99 7.66 -17.77
N LYS A 49 15.78 7.12 -16.56
CA LYS A 49 16.63 7.36 -15.37
C LYS A 49 16.76 8.84 -15.02
N VAL A 50 15.67 9.59 -15.19
CA VAL A 50 15.60 10.99 -14.76
C VAL A 50 15.64 11.03 -13.23
N ASP A 51 16.51 11.88 -12.67
CA ASP A 51 16.49 12.18 -11.24
C ASP A 51 15.28 13.06 -10.93
N MET A 52 14.39 12.58 -10.05
CA MET A 52 13.16 13.25 -9.64
C MET A 52 13.20 13.67 -8.17
N ILE A 53 14.40 13.70 -7.57
CA ILE A 53 14.65 14.31 -6.27
C ILE A 53 14.87 15.80 -6.49
N SER A 54 14.37 16.63 -5.58
CA SER A 54 14.67 18.07 -5.62
C SER A 54 15.12 18.55 -4.24
N ASP A 55 16.19 19.34 -4.25
CA ASP A 55 16.92 19.83 -3.06
C ASP A 55 16.43 21.20 -2.59
N ASP A 56 15.22 21.59 -2.96
CA ASP A 56 14.65 22.89 -2.66
C ASP A 56 13.88 22.92 -1.32
N ASP A 57 13.74 24.12 -0.78
CA ASP A 57 13.08 24.38 0.52
C ASP A 57 11.54 24.32 0.44
N ARG A 58 10.98 23.48 -0.44
CA ARG A 58 9.53 23.40 -0.76
C ARG A 58 8.61 23.13 0.43
N ARG A 59 9.15 22.69 1.58
CA ARG A 59 8.38 22.46 2.80
C ARG A 59 8.64 23.49 3.88
N TRP A 60 9.89 23.92 4.04
CA TRP A 60 10.31 24.83 5.10
C TRP A 60 11.49 25.65 4.59
N ASP A 61 11.42 26.97 4.67
CA ASP A 61 12.57 27.85 4.49
C ASP A 61 13.49 27.70 5.72
N ILE A 62 14.74 27.33 5.48
CA ILE A 62 15.79 27.25 6.51
C ILE A 62 16.56 28.55 6.64
#